data_AF-A0A547LWN4-F1
#
_entry.id   AF-A0A547LWN4-F1
#
_cell.length_a   1.000
_cell.length_b   1.000
_cell.length_c   1.000
_cell.angle_alpha   90.00
_cell.angle_beta   90.00
_cell.angle_gamma   90.00
#
_symmetry.space_group_name_H-M   'P 1'
#
loop_
_entity.id
_entity.type
_entity.pdbx_description
1 polymer ?
#
loop_
_entity_poly.entity_id
_entity_poly.type
_entity_poly.pdbx_seq_one_letter_code
_entity_poly.pdbx_strand_id
1 'polypeptide(L)'
;MSGTRVAAYCLDTSGFSNPLENLPEDIFASLWAQVMKVVEAGKLCCNTEILTELGSIEGKLGECLKSCAESMCYEIGDDKWPWAEYLDCVEKLKAKYESVISEYNGNRKGTVGLNDISIIALAMTLKLPIVSMEKPNTYQPSVKKMRIPDVCKIEDVHHLSFNEFLRAEGISI
;
A
#
# COMPACT_ATOMS: atom_id res chain seq x y z
N MET A 1 -14.93 -5.54 -25.53
CA MET A 1 -14.45 -6.59 -24.61
C MET A 1 -13.76 -5.88 -23.45
N SER A 2 -14.45 -5.67 -22.33
CA SER A 2 -13.85 -5.07 -21.13
C SER A 2 -13.10 -6.18 -20.39
N GLY A 3 -11.81 -6.33 -20.68
CA GLY A 3 -10.94 -7.08 -19.78
C GLY A 3 -10.91 -6.32 -18.45
N THR A 4 -11.46 -6.91 -17.39
CA THR A 4 -11.32 -6.39 -16.03
C THR A 4 -9.82 -6.18 -15.79
N ARG A 5 -9.40 -4.93 -15.62
CA ARG A 5 -8.01 -4.63 -15.24
C ARG A 5 -7.84 -5.15 -13.83
N VAL A 6 -6.99 -6.17 -13.67
CA VAL A 6 -6.70 -6.75 -12.36
C VAL A 6 -5.47 -6.04 -11.82
N ALA A 7 -5.61 -5.39 -10.67
CA ALA A 7 -4.48 -4.81 -9.98
C ALA A 7 -3.43 -5.89 -9.66
N ALA A 8 -2.16 -5.51 -9.67
CA ALA A 8 -1.03 -6.40 -9.39
C ALA A 8 -0.39 -6.10 -8.03
N TYR A 9 -0.67 -4.94 -7.44
CA TYR A 9 -0.05 -4.47 -6.20
C TYR A 9 -1.04 -3.66 -5.37
N CYS A 10 -1.05 -3.88 -4.06
CA CYS A 10 -1.61 -2.93 -3.10
C CYS A 10 -0.55 -1.86 -2.81
N LEU A 11 -0.92 -0.58 -2.93
CA LEU A 11 -0.03 0.54 -2.67
C LEU A 11 -0.36 1.16 -1.31
N ASP A 12 0.62 1.21 -0.42
CA ASP A 12 0.58 2.08 0.75
C ASP A 12 1.12 3.48 0.38
N THR A 13 0.69 4.52 1.09
CA THR A 13 1.13 5.91 0.84
C THR A 13 2.65 6.04 0.84
N SER A 14 3.32 5.41 1.80
CA SER A 14 4.78 5.45 1.92
C SER A 14 5.51 4.82 0.73
N GLY A 15 4.80 3.97 -0.04
CA GLY A 15 5.32 3.35 -1.25
C GLY A 15 5.77 4.37 -2.30
N PHE A 16 5.13 5.54 -2.36
CA PHE A 16 5.49 6.63 -3.29
C PHE A 16 5.88 7.95 -2.61
N SER A 17 5.32 8.30 -1.45
CA SER A 17 5.69 9.56 -0.78
C SER A 17 7.16 9.58 -0.34
N ASN A 18 7.67 8.48 0.25
CA ASN A 18 9.06 8.44 0.71
C ASN A 18 10.09 8.41 -0.44
N PRO A 19 9.89 7.65 -1.55
CA PRO A 19 10.83 7.71 -2.67
C PRO A 19 10.85 9.08 -3.34
N LEU A 20 9.73 9.79 -3.42
CA LEU A 20 9.69 11.15 -3.97
C LEU A 20 10.61 12.12 -3.24
N GLU A 21 10.74 12.00 -1.91
CA GLU A 21 11.66 12.84 -1.12
C GLU A 21 13.13 12.64 -1.51
N ASN A 22 13.50 11.42 -1.91
CA ASN A 22 14.89 11.04 -2.20
C ASN A 22 15.19 11.02 -3.71
N LEU A 23 14.16 10.88 -4.54
CA LEU A 23 14.20 10.80 -5.99
C LEU A 23 13.17 11.80 -6.54
N PRO A 24 13.40 13.12 -6.44
CA PRO A 24 12.39 14.10 -6.83
C PRO A 24 12.12 14.08 -8.34
N GLU A 25 10.89 14.41 -8.75
CA GLU A 25 10.42 14.27 -10.13
C GLU A 25 11.18 15.12 -11.16
N ASP A 26 11.72 16.26 -10.74
CA ASP A 26 12.48 17.18 -11.58
C ASP A 26 13.87 16.62 -11.93
N ILE A 27 14.46 15.81 -11.06
CA ILE A 27 15.74 15.13 -11.28
C ILE A 27 15.52 13.76 -11.95
N PHE A 28 14.51 13.01 -11.51
CA PHE A 28 14.25 11.62 -11.93
C PHE A 28 13.02 11.49 -12.84
N ALA A 29 12.82 12.45 -13.76
CA ALA A 29 11.62 12.53 -14.58
C ALA A 29 11.33 11.26 -15.41
N SER A 30 12.36 10.60 -15.95
CA SER A 30 12.21 9.37 -16.76
C SER A 30 11.78 8.17 -15.92
N LEU A 31 12.20 8.09 -14.67
CA LEU A 31 11.78 7.07 -13.71
C LEU A 31 10.29 7.25 -13.39
N TRP A 32 9.89 8.44 -12.96
CA TRP A 32 8.51 8.71 -12.59
C TRP A 32 7.54 8.63 -13.76
N ALA A 33 7.99 8.98 -14.98
CA ALA A 33 7.22 8.73 -16.19
C ALA A 33 6.93 7.25 -16.43
N GLN A 34 7.82 6.34 -16.03
CA GLN A 34 7.57 4.89 -16.10
C GLN A 34 6.63 4.43 -14.98
N VAL A 35 6.80 4.96 -13.76
CA VAL A 35 5.90 4.67 -12.64
C VAL A 35 4.47 5.12 -12.96
N MET A 36 4.29 6.32 -13.52
CA MET A 36 2.96 6.81 -13.94
C MET A 36 2.31 5.91 -14.98
N LYS A 37 3.07 5.32 -15.92
CA LYS A 37 2.51 4.31 -16.85
C LYS A 37 1.99 3.06 -16.13
N VAL A 38 2.62 2.65 -15.03
CA VAL A 38 2.13 1.53 -14.19
C VAL A 38 0.83 1.92 -13.50
N VAL A 39 0.73 3.14 -12.98
CA VAL A 39 -0.50 3.71 -12.40
C VAL A 39 -1.63 3.73 -13.43
N GLU A 40 -1.39 4.34 -14.61
CA GLU A 40 -2.36 4.47 -15.70
C GLU A 40 -2.81 3.11 -16.29
N ALA A 41 -1.95 2.10 -16.20
CA ALA A 41 -2.28 0.72 -16.58
C ALA A 41 -3.25 0.06 -15.59
N GLY A 42 -3.53 0.67 -14.43
CA GLY A 42 -4.41 0.11 -13.39
C GLY A 42 -3.77 -1.04 -12.61
N LYS A 43 -2.44 -1.07 -12.52
CA LYS A 43 -1.71 -2.14 -11.81
C LYS A 43 -1.65 -1.93 -10.29
N LEU A 44 -2.00 -0.75 -9.80
CA LEU A 44 -1.95 -0.40 -8.39
C LEU A 44 -3.37 -0.24 -7.85
N CYS A 45 -3.62 -0.75 -6.65
CA CYS A 45 -4.86 -0.56 -5.93
C CYS A 45 -4.62 -0.15 -4.47
N CYS A 46 -5.62 0.47 -3.86
CA CYS A 46 -5.64 0.83 -2.45
C CYS A 46 -7.10 0.93 -1.97
N ASN A 47 -7.30 1.04 -0.66
CA ASN A 47 -8.60 1.37 -0.08
C ASN A 47 -8.78 2.90 0.03
N THR A 48 -9.98 3.33 0.43
CA THR A 48 -10.38 4.74 0.49
C THR A 48 -9.48 5.58 1.41
N GLU A 49 -9.06 5.02 2.55
CA GLU A 49 -8.20 5.70 3.51
C GLU A 49 -6.84 6.03 2.90
N ILE A 50 -6.19 5.05 2.28
CA ILE A 50 -4.90 5.24 1.63
C ILE A 50 -5.03 6.11 0.38
N LEU A 51 -6.12 6.00 -0.38
CA LEU A 51 -6.35 6.90 -1.52
C LEU A 51 -6.42 8.37 -1.06
N THR A 52 -7.05 8.62 0.08
CA THR A 52 -7.14 9.97 0.67
C THR A 52 -5.75 10.51 0.99
N GLU A 53 -4.88 9.69 1.57
CA GLU A 53 -3.49 10.06 1.85
C GLU A 53 -2.67 10.30 0.56
N LEU A 54 -2.80 9.41 -0.44
CA LEU A 54 -2.16 9.58 -1.76
C LEU A 54 -2.60 10.88 -2.45
N GLY A 55 -3.81 11.36 -2.18
CA GLY A 55 -4.31 12.65 -2.68
C GLY A 55 -3.51 13.87 -2.21
N SER A 56 -2.70 13.73 -1.15
CA SER A 56 -1.79 14.78 -0.68
C SER A 56 -0.48 14.87 -1.47
N ILE A 57 -0.15 13.87 -2.29
CA ILE A 57 1.02 13.92 -3.17
C ILE A 57 0.78 15.00 -4.23
N GLU A 58 1.76 15.90 -4.35
CA GLU A 58 1.78 16.98 -5.35
C GLU A 58 2.65 16.61 -6.56
N GLY A 59 2.74 17.49 -7.54
CA GLY A 59 3.52 17.27 -8.75
C GLY A 59 2.81 16.35 -9.76
N LYS A 60 3.56 15.88 -10.75
CA LYS A 60 3.00 15.14 -11.89
C LYS A 60 2.50 13.77 -11.47
N LEU A 61 3.23 13.08 -10.58
CA LEU A 61 2.77 11.85 -9.97
C LEU A 61 1.47 12.05 -9.21
N GLY A 62 1.36 13.11 -8.41
CA GLY A 62 0.15 13.45 -7.67
C GLY A 62 -1.07 13.66 -8.57
N GLU A 63 -0.88 14.39 -9.69
CA GLU A 63 -1.91 14.57 -10.72
C GLU A 63 -2.32 13.24 -11.37
N CYS A 64 -1.34 12.39 -11.71
CA CYS A 64 -1.57 11.04 -12.25
C CYS A 64 -2.41 10.19 -11.30
N LEU A 65 -2.02 10.11 -10.02
CA LEU A 65 -2.76 9.36 -8.98
C LEU A 65 -4.21 9.85 -8.86
N LYS A 66 -4.42 11.18 -8.83
CA LYS A 66 -5.76 11.78 -8.75
C LYS A 66 -6.62 11.43 -9.96
N SER A 67 -6.05 11.49 -11.16
CA SER A 67 -6.76 11.12 -12.39
C SER A 67 -7.10 9.62 -12.49
N CYS A 68 -6.33 8.77 -11.80
CA CYS A 68 -6.54 7.31 -11.78
C CYS A 68 -7.30 6.83 -10.53
N ALA A 69 -7.69 7.73 -9.62
CA ALA A 69 -8.22 7.42 -8.30
C ALA A 69 -9.38 6.41 -8.33
N GLU A 70 -10.35 6.59 -9.24
CA GLU A 70 -11.50 5.68 -9.39
C GLU A 70 -11.06 4.25 -9.77
N SER A 71 -10.03 4.12 -10.61
CA SER A 71 -9.52 2.81 -11.02
C SER A 71 -8.61 2.14 -9.97
N MET A 72 -8.07 2.92 -9.05
CA MET A 72 -7.18 2.45 -7.98
C MET A 72 -7.95 2.11 -6.70
N CYS A 73 -9.08 2.76 -6.43
CA CYS A 73 -9.81 2.61 -5.19
C CYS A 73 -10.69 1.36 -5.20
N TYR A 74 -10.48 0.49 -4.21
CA TYR A 74 -11.34 -0.66 -3.94
C TYR A 74 -12.31 -0.25 -2.84
N GLU A 75 -13.39 0.42 -3.24
CA GLU A 75 -14.38 0.99 -2.34
C GLU A 75 -15.34 -0.08 -1.79
N ILE A 76 -15.63 0.00 -0.49
CA ILE A 76 -16.59 -0.90 0.17
C ILE A 76 -17.98 -0.71 -0.44
N GLY A 77 -18.64 -1.80 -0.80
CA GLY A 77 -19.96 -1.78 -1.44
C GLY A 77 -19.93 -1.84 -2.96
N ASP A 78 -18.74 -1.81 -3.60
CA ASP A 78 -18.61 -2.13 -5.03
C ASP A 78 -18.52 -3.66 -5.21
N ASP A 79 -19.57 -4.26 -5.77
CA ASP A 79 -19.66 -5.71 -6.01
C ASP A 79 -18.69 -6.23 -7.09
N LYS A 80 -17.84 -5.38 -7.67
CA LYS A 80 -16.75 -5.80 -8.57
C LYS A 80 -15.60 -6.52 -7.85
N TRP A 81 -15.56 -6.48 -6.52
CA TRP A 81 -14.52 -7.13 -5.71
C TRP A 81 -15.10 -7.66 -4.38
N PRO A 82 -14.42 -8.59 -3.68
CA PRO A 82 -14.98 -9.25 -2.50
C PRO A 82 -14.86 -8.37 -1.24
N TRP A 83 -15.55 -7.23 -1.22
CA TRP A 83 -15.46 -6.25 -0.13
C TRP A 83 -15.92 -6.80 1.24
N ALA A 84 -16.84 -7.76 1.26
CA ALA A 84 -17.27 -8.41 2.50
C ALA A 84 -16.16 -9.27 3.13
N GLU A 85 -15.42 -10.03 2.31
CA GLU A 85 -14.25 -10.81 2.77
C GLU A 85 -13.14 -9.89 3.30
N TYR A 86 -12.98 -8.73 2.68
CA TYR A 86 -12.07 -7.70 3.16
C TYR A 86 -12.44 -7.20 4.56
N LEU A 87 -13.71 -6.87 4.81
CA LEU A 87 -14.16 -6.43 6.13
C LEU A 87 -13.93 -7.51 7.20
N ASP A 88 -14.23 -8.77 6.87
CA ASP A 88 -13.94 -9.91 7.75
C ASP A 88 -12.44 -10.02 8.04
N CYS A 89 -11.59 -9.80 7.02
CA CYS A 89 -10.15 -9.80 7.17
C CYS A 89 -9.66 -8.64 8.04
N VAL A 90 -10.20 -7.43 7.86
CA VAL A 90 -9.88 -6.25 8.68
C VAL A 90 -10.18 -6.51 10.15
N GLU A 91 -11.38 -7.00 10.47
CA GLU A 91 -11.78 -7.24 11.86
C GLU A 91 -10.96 -8.37 12.50
N LYS A 92 -10.65 -9.41 11.73
CA LYS A 92 -9.74 -10.48 12.18
C LYS A 92 -8.34 -9.95 12.50
N LEU A 93 -7.76 -9.12 11.62
CA LEU A 93 -6.43 -8.55 11.84
C LEU A 93 -6.43 -7.57 13.01
N LYS A 94 -7.47 -6.72 13.14
CA LYS A 94 -7.61 -5.82 14.29
C LYS A 94 -7.61 -6.58 15.61
N ALA A 95 -8.42 -7.64 15.72
CA ALA A 95 -8.47 -8.45 16.93
C ALA A 95 -7.13 -9.16 17.20
N LYS A 96 -6.48 -9.69 16.16
CA LYS A 96 -5.20 -10.40 16.30
C LYS A 96 -4.04 -9.47 16.71
N TYR A 97 -4.03 -8.24 16.18
CA TYR A 97 -2.94 -7.28 16.36
C TYR A 97 -3.29 -6.13 17.30
N GLU A 98 -4.41 -6.20 18.03
CA GLU A 98 -4.93 -5.14 18.91
C GLU A 98 -3.85 -4.50 19.79
N SER A 99 -3.02 -5.33 20.43
CA SER A 99 -1.96 -4.88 21.33
C SER A 99 -0.82 -4.09 20.67
N VAL A 100 -0.69 -4.19 19.34
CA VAL A 100 0.34 -3.51 18.53
C VAL A 100 -0.26 -2.50 17.55
N ILE A 101 -1.55 -2.18 17.65
CA ILE A 101 -2.16 -1.09 16.88
C ILE A 101 -1.91 0.22 17.61
N SER A 102 -1.37 1.21 16.90
CA SER A 102 -0.88 2.47 17.46
C SER A 102 -1.98 3.24 18.20
N GLU A 103 -3.17 3.28 17.61
CA GLU A 103 -4.36 3.98 18.10
C GLU A 103 -4.90 3.35 19.39
N TYR A 104 -4.59 2.07 19.63
CA TYR A 104 -5.02 1.33 20.82
C TYR A 104 -3.97 1.33 21.94
N ASN A 105 -2.74 1.80 21.67
CA ASN A 105 -1.63 1.74 22.62
C ASN A 105 -0.97 3.10 22.90
N GLY A 106 -1.70 4.20 22.67
CA GLY A 106 -1.24 5.56 22.97
C GLY A 106 -0.33 6.14 21.89
N ASN A 107 -0.57 5.81 20.62
CA ASN A 107 0.17 6.27 19.44
C ASN A 107 1.67 5.96 19.54
N ARG A 108 1.99 4.72 19.95
CA ARG A 108 3.37 4.32 20.11
C ARG A 108 4.10 4.35 18.76
N LYS A 109 5.37 4.76 18.76
CA LYS A 109 6.18 4.71 17.54
C LYS A 109 6.65 3.29 17.23
N GLY A 110 6.63 2.95 15.93
CA GLY A 110 7.08 1.65 15.41
C GLY A 110 6.05 0.54 15.58
N THR A 111 4.78 0.92 15.62
CA THR A 111 3.60 0.04 15.62
C THR A 111 2.76 0.36 14.38
N VAL A 112 2.03 -0.64 13.88
CA VAL A 112 1.06 -0.48 12.80
C VAL A 112 -0.10 0.40 13.24
N GLY A 113 -0.58 1.24 12.34
CA GLY A 113 -1.82 1.99 12.48
C GLY A 113 -3.04 1.21 11.97
N LEU A 114 -4.23 1.81 12.10
CA LEU A 114 -5.45 1.24 11.52
C LEU A 114 -5.41 1.20 9.99
N ASN A 115 -4.80 2.20 9.35
CA ASN A 115 -4.61 2.25 7.90
C ASN A 115 -3.63 1.16 7.42
N ASP A 116 -2.59 0.86 8.19
CA ASP A 116 -1.68 -0.24 7.91
C ASP A 116 -2.40 -1.59 7.96
N ILE A 117 -3.25 -1.81 8.98
CA ILE A 117 -4.06 -3.02 9.11
C ILE A 117 -5.03 -3.15 7.92
N SER A 118 -5.65 -2.05 7.51
CA SER A 118 -6.62 -2.07 6.42
C SER A 118 -5.96 -2.35 5.07
N ILE A 119 -4.80 -1.75 4.75
CA ILE A 119 -4.11 -2.07 3.50
C ILE A 119 -3.55 -3.50 3.48
N ILE A 120 -3.14 -4.05 4.63
CA ILE A 120 -2.73 -5.46 4.75
C ILE A 120 -3.91 -6.40 4.52
N ALA A 121 -5.07 -6.09 5.10
CA ALA A 121 -6.29 -6.87 4.87
C ALA A 121 -6.68 -6.87 3.38
N LEU A 122 -6.55 -5.73 2.69
CA LEU A 122 -6.82 -5.63 1.26
C LEU A 122 -5.89 -6.57 0.48
N ALA A 123 -4.59 -6.52 0.77
CA ALA A 123 -3.59 -7.37 0.13
C ALA A 123 -3.84 -8.87 0.37
N MET A 124 -4.22 -9.26 1.59
CA MET A 124 -4.61 -10.64 1.89
C MET A 124 -5.84 -11.07 1.10
N THR A 125 -6.85 -10.21 1.02
CA THR A 125 -8.11 -10.48 0.33
C THR A 125 -7.88 -10.67 -1.17
N LEU A 126 -7.11 -9.77 -1.78
CA LEU A 126 -6.81 -9.80 -3.21
C LEU A 126 -5.66 -10.76 -3.58
N LYS A 127 -4.94 -11.27 -2.57
CA LYS A 127 -3.71 -12.08 -2.73
C LYS A 127 -2.64 -11.35 -3.54
N LEU A 128 -2.47 -10.06 -3.26
CA LEU A 128 -1.52 -9.19 -3.93
C LEU A 128 -0.39 -8.78 -2.98
N PRO A 129 0.82 -8.52 -3.51
CA PRO A 129 1.88 -7.89 -2.73
C PRO A 129 1.52 -6.45 -2.31
N ILE A 130 2.12 -5.98 -1.21
CA ILE A 130 2.06 -4.58 -0.76
C ILE A 130 3.35 -3.87 -1.11
N VAL A 131 3.23 -2.69 -1.71
CA VAL A 131 4.34 -1.75 -1.92
C VAL A 131 4.31 -0.71 -0.80
N SER A 132 5.33 -0.72 0.06
CA SER A 132 5.52 0.32 1.10
C SER A 132 7.01 0.52 1.39
N MET A 133 7.36 1.65 2.01
CA MET A 133 8.74 1.98 2.38
C MET A 133 9.04 1.76 3.86
N GLU A 134 8.13 1.10 4.57
CA GLU A 134 8.40 0.68 5.94
C GLU A 134 9.52 -0.36 6.01
N LYS A 135 10.25 -0.33 7.13
CA LYS A 135 11.27 -1.33 7.44
C LYS A 135 10.80 -2.18 8.61
N PRO A 136 11.11 -3.48 8.65
CA PRO A 136 10.80 -4.31 9.82
C PRO A 136 11.48 -3.75 11.07
N ASN A 137 10.92 -4.00 12.25
CA ASN A 137 11.60 -3.65 13.50
C ASN A 137 12.82 -4.58 13.70
N THR A 138 14.03 -4.08 13.46
CA THR A 138 15.27 -4.86 13.43
C THR A 138 15.82 -5.26 14.81
N TYR A 139 15.31 -4.68 15.90
CA TYR A 139 15.78 -4.93 17.26
C TYR A 139 14.84 -5.89 18.01
N GLN A 140 15.09 -7.19 17.81
CA GLN A 140 14.35 -8.33 18.36
C GLN A 140 12.86 -8.41 17.93
N PRO A 141 12.32 -9.62 17.67
CA PRO A 141 10.89 -9.80 17.45
C PRO A 141 10.11 -9.23 18.63
N SER A 142 9.52 -8.05 18.45
CA SER A 142 8.76 -7.39 19.49
C SER A 142 7.29 -7.71 19.28
N VAL A 143 6.75 -8.54 20.17
CA VAL A 143 5.30 -8.78 20.25
C VAL A 143 4.50 -7.51 20.62
N LYS A 144 5.19 -6.38 20.90
CA LYS A 144 4.60 -5.08 21.26
C LYS A 144 4.81 -3.99 20.22
N LYS A 145 5.56 -4.28 19.14
CA LYS A 145 5.94 -3.31 18.10
C LYS A 145 6.09 -4.05 16.79
N MET A 146 5.13 -3.89 15.90
CA MET A 146 5.14 -4.46 14.56
C MET A 146 4.89 -3.35 13.56
N ARG A 147 5.57 -3.39 12.43
CA ARG A 147 5.36 -2.52 11.26
C ARG A 147 4.74 -3.34 10.12
N ILE A 148 4.36 -2.70 9.01
CA ILE A 148 3.77 -3.38 7.85
C ILE A 148 4.57 -4.64 7.45
N PRO A 149 5.91 -4.61 7.31
CA PRO A 149 6.66 -5.78 6.87
C PRO A 149 6.65 -6.92 7.92
N ASP A 150 6.56 -6.59 9.21
CA ASP A 150 6.50 -7.58 10.28
C ASP A 150 5.18 -8.36 10.24
N VAL A 151 4.07 -7.64 10.07
CA VAL A 151 2.72 -8.24 9.95
C VAL A 151 2.59 -9.02 8.65
N CYS A 152 3.03 -8.45 7.52
CA CYS A 152 3.03 -9.12 6.22
C CYS A 152 3.76 -10.46 6.27
N LYS A 153 4.92 -10.51 6.93
CA LYS A 153 5.68 -11.76 7.11
C LYS A 153 4.93 -12.82 7.91
N ILE A 154 4.12 -12.43 8.90
CA ILE A 154 3.33 -13.36 9.72
C ILE A 154 2.11 -13.87 8.96
N GLU A 155 1.48 -13.01 8.15
CA GLU A 155 0.28 -13.33 7.37
C GLU A 155 0.59 -13.89 5.96
N ASP A 156 1.86 -14.14 5.64
CA ASP A 156 2.31 -14.62 4.33
C ASP A 156 1.91 -13.68 3.16
N VAL A 157 1.96 -12.37 3.42
CA VAL A 157 1.78 -11.32 2.40
C VAL A 157 3.15 -10.86 1.94
N HIS A 158 3.36 -10.81 0.62
CA HIS A 158 4.61 -10.34 0.07
C HIS A 158 4.71 -8.81 0.20
N HIS A 159 5.70 -8.32 0.96
CA HIS A 159 6.03 -6.91 1.05
C HIS A 159 7.15 -6.56 0.06
N LEU A 160 6.99 -5.46 -0.67
CA LEU A 160 7.95 -4.94 -1.63
C LEU A 160 8.34 -3.51 -1.23
N SER A 161 9.64 -3.25 -1.15
CA SER A 161 10.17 -1.88 -1.22
C SER A 161 9.96 -1.28 -2.61
N PHE A 162 10.08 0.04 -2.73
CA PHE A 162 9.99 0.73 -4.02
C PHE A 162 10.98 0.15 -5.05
N ASN A 163 12.21 -0.16 -4.66
CA ASN A 163 13.19 -0.76 -5.57
C ASN A 163 12.81 -2.17 -6.03
N GLU A 164 12.19 -2.98 -5.17
CA GLU A 164 11.71 -4.31 -5.56
C GLU A 164 10.50 -4.22 -6.49
N PHE A 165 9.61 -3.24 -6.25
CA PHE A 165 8.54 -2.89 -7.16
C PHE A 165 9.06 -2.47 -8.54
N LEU A 166 10.05 -1.56 -8.61
CA LEU A 166 10.65 -1.15 -9.88
C LEU A 166 11.24 -2.33 -10.64
N ARG A 167 11.96 -3.23 -9.95
CA ARG A 167 12.50 -4.46 -10.56
C ARG A 167 11.41 -5.38 -11.07
N ALA A 168 10.32 -5.56 -10.32
CA ALA A 168 9.19 -6.38 -10.74
C ALA A 168 8.51 -5.84 -12.01
N GLU A 169 8.52 -4.52 -12.19
CA GLU A 169 8.00 -3.84 -13.38
C GLU A 169 9.04 -3.66 -14.51
N GLY A 170 10.27 -4.14 -14.32
CA GLY A 170 11.35 -3.99 -15.31
C GLY A 170 11.83 -2.55 -15.49
N ILE A 171 11.60 -1.68 -14.50
CA ILE A 171 12.00 -0.28 -14.50
C ILE A 171 13.41 -0.18 -13.90
N SER A 172 14.34 0.36 -14.68
CA SER A 172 15.70 0.69 -14.25
C SER A 172 15.91 2.21 -14.25
N ILE A 173 16.67 2.68 -13.26
CA ILE A 173 17.17 4.07 -13.16
C ILE A 173 18.45 4.19 -13.99
#